data_AF-A0A6G3WLX9-F1
#
_entry.id   AF-A0A6G3WLX9-F1
#
_cell.length_a   1.000
_cell.length_b   1.000
_cell.length_c   1.000
_cell.angle_alpha   90.00
_cell.angle_beta   90.00
_cell.angle_gamma   90.00
#
_symmetry.space_group_name_H-M   'P 1'
#
loop_
_entity.id
_entity.type
_entity.pdbx_description
1 polymer ?
#
loop_
_entity_poly.entity_id
_entity_poly.type
_entity_poly.pdbx_seq_one_letter_code
_entity_poly.pdbx_strand_id
1 'polypeptide(L)' 'FMDDGVVVESGHPRDVLTNPQHDRTKSFLSKVL' A
#
# COMPACT_ATOMS: atom_id res chain seq x y z
N PHE A 1 3.19 -0.57 4.16
CA PHE A 1 3.73 0.06 2.94
C PHE A 1 4.47 1.33 3.33
N MET A 2 5.71 1.43 2.87
CA MET A 2 6.56 2.62 3.04
C MET A 2 6.93 3.15 1.67
N ASP A 3 6.99 4.46 1.53
CA ASP A 3 7.39 5.12 0.29
C ASP A 3 7.95 6.52 0.64
N ASP A 4 9.02 6.93 -0.03
CA ASP A 4 9.81 8.13 0.27
C ASP A 4 10.25 8.25 1.75
N GLY A 5 10.68 7.13 2.33
CA GLY A 5 11.18 7.09 3.71
C GLY A 5 10.10 7.25 4.79
N VAL A 6 8.81 7.31 4.44
CA VAL A 6 7.70 7.44 5.39
C VAL A 6 6.75 6.25 5.32
N VAL A 7 6.08 5.96 6.44
CA VAL A 7 4.98 4.98 6.48
C VAL A 7 3.76 5.61 5.84
N VAL A 8 3.38 5.11 4.66
CA VAL A 8 2.20 5.58 3.93
C VAL A 8 0.95 4.80 4.35
N GLU A 9 1.08 3.49 4.57
CA GLU A 9 -0.04 2.67 5.01
C GLU A 9 0.43 1.52 5.90
N SER A 10 -0.32 1.24 6.95
CA SER A 10 -0.04 0.17 7.90
C SER A 10 -1.32 -0.57 8.26
N GLY A 11 -1.21 -1.86 8.54
CA GLY A 11 -2.35 -2.74 8.78
C GLY A 11 -1.95 -4.19 8.62
N HIS A 12 -2.93 -5.10 8.71
CA HIS A 12 -2.68 -6.50 8.46
C HIS A 12 -2.15 -6.67 7.01
N PRO A 13 -1.11 -7.49 6.76
CA PRO A 13 -0.50 -7.59 5.44
C PRO A 13 -1.51 -7.93 4.34
N ARG A 14 -2.47 -8.80 4.66
CA ARG A 14 -3.57 -9.16 3.75
C ARG A 14 -4.38 -7.93 3.35
N ASP A 15 -4.78 -7.10 4.30
CA ASP A 15 -5.61 -5.92 4.03
C ASP A 15 -4.85 -4.89 3.19
N VAL A 16 -3.57 -4.65 3.50
CA VAL A 16 -2.73 -3.72 2.72
C VAL A 16 -2.57 -4.19 1.27
N LEU A 17 -2.53 -5.51 1.03
CA LEU A 17 -2.35 -6.08 -0.31
C LEU A 17 -3.67 -6.24 -1.09
N THR A 18 -4.78 -6.57 -0.42
CA THR A 18 -6.05 -6.89 -1.10
C THR A 18 -7.11 -5.81 -0.98
N ASN A 19 -6.97 -4.89 -0.02
CA ASN A 19 -7.89 -3.77 0.21
C ASN A 19 -7.11 -2.51 0.64
N PRO A 20 -6.12 -2.04 -0.15
CA PRO A 20 -5.36 -0.84 0.17
C PRO A 20 -6.27 0.39 0.26
N GLN A 21 -6.11 1.18 1.32
CA GLN A 21 -6.94 2.36 1.56
C GLN A 21 -6.34 3.64 0.96
N HIS A 22 -5.01 3.77 0.93
CA HIS A 22 -4.35 4.96 0.39
C HIS A 22 -4.12 4.87 -1.11
N ASP A 23 -4.37 5.97 -1.83
CA ASP A 23 -4.24 6.01 -3.30
C ASP A 23 -2.82 5.77 -3.79
N ARG A 24 -1.82 6.17 -2.98
CA ARG A 24 -0.41 5.90 -3.26
C ARG A 24 -0.08 4.41 -3.16
N THR A 25 -0.62 3.69 -2.16
CA THR A 25 -0.52 2.23 -2.04
C THR A 25 -1.23 1.54 -3.21
N LYS A 26 -2.45 1.96 -3.56
CA LYS A 26 -3.21 1.44 -4.73
C LYS A 26 -2.42 1.58 -6.03
N SER A 27 -1.87 2.77 -6.27
CA SER A 27 -1.11 3.09 -7.49
C SER A 27 0.21 2.33 -7.60
N PHE A 28 0.81 1.96 -6.46
CA PHE A 28 1.99 1.09 -6.43
C PHE A 28 1.60 -0.35 -6.76
N LEU A 29 0.60 -0.89 -6.06
CA LEU A 29 0.18 -2.28 -6.22
C LEU A 29 -0.35 -2.56 -7.63
N SER A 30 -1.03 -1.62 -8.28
CA SER A 30 -1.52 -1.77 -9.67
C SER A 30 -0.42 -1.89 -10.73
N LYS A 31 0.84 -1.63 -10.38
CA LYS A 31 1.99 -1.77 -11.27
C LYS A 31 2.81 -3.03 -10.99
N VAL A 32 2.61 -3.65 -9.83
CA VAL A 32 3.42 -4.78 -9.34
C VAL A 32 2.62 -6.09 -9.39
N LEU A 33 1.31 -6.01 -9.18
CA LEU A 33 0.35 -7.11 -9.31
C LEU A 33 -0.31 -7.07 -10.69
#